data_AF-A0A970MDI9-F1
#
_entry.id   AF-A0A970MDI9-F1
#
_cell.length_a   1.000
_cell.length_b   1.000
_cell.length_c   1.000
_cell.angle_alpha   90.00
_cell.angle_beta   90.00
_cell.angle_gamma   90.00
#
_symmetry.space_group_name_H-M   'P 1'
#
loop_
_entity.id
_entity.type
_entity.pdbx_description
1 polymer ?
#
loop_
_entity_poly.entity_id
_entity_poly.type
_entity_poly.pdbx_seq_one_letter_code
_entity_poly.pdbx_strand_id
1 'polypeptide(L)'
;MVLADDSGLEIDYLGGAPGIYTARFAGENASQEEKNSKIINLLSGIEKPDRTARFVCAIAFVSKEKCFTVNGSVDGIISEKSEGSFGFGYDPIFYLPEYGKTMAQLQEDIKNKISHRARALYKMRQELAGIYTVN
;
A
#
# COMPACT_ATOMS: atom_id res chain seq x y z
N MET A 1 -6.98 -11.60 -22.31
CA MET A 1 -6.73 -11.69 -20.86
C MET A 1 -6.83 -10.31 -20.28
N VAL A 2 -7.21 -10.18 -19.00
CA VAL A 2 -7.36 -8.91 -18.29
C VAL A 2 -6.67 -9.05 -16.93
N LEU A 3 -5.95 -7.99 -16.54
CA LEU A 3 -5.43 -7.80 -15.18
C LEU A 3 -6.05 -6.52 -14.62
N ALA A 4 -6.43 -6.55 -13.35
CA ALA A 4 -6.86 -5.38 -12.59
C ALA A 4 -6.25 -5.43 -11.19
N ASP A 5 -5.84 -4.29 -10.64
CA ASP A 5 -5.43 -4.17 -9.24
C ASP A 5 -6.37 -3.24 -8.47
N ASP A 6 -6.51 -3.54 -7.18
CA ASP A 6 -7.04 -2.60 -6.19
C ASP A 6 -6.07 -2.57 -5.00
N SER A 7 -5.88 -1.40 -4.41
CA SER A 7 -4.91 -1.19 -3.34
C SER A 7 -5.41 -0.23 -2.27
N GLY A 8 -5.03 -0.49 -1.03
CA GLY A 8 -5.46 0.28 0.12
C GLY A 8 -4.44 0.32 1.25
N LEU A 9 -4.62 1.28 2.14
CA LEU A 9 -3.97 1.38 3.44
C LEU A 9 -4.95 0.90 4.51
N GLU A 10 -4.51 -0.02 5.35
CA GLU A 10 -5.26 -0.50 6.53
C GLU A 10 -4.49 -0.09 7.78
N ILE A 11 -5.17 0.55 8.73
CA ILE A 11 -4.58 0.99 10.00
C ILE A 11 -5.29 0.23 11.12
N ASP A 12 -4.53 -0.50 11.94
CA ASP A 12 -5.09 -1.43 12.92
C ASP A 12 -5.95 -0.69 13.97
N TYR A 13 -5.47 0.44 14.49
CA TYR A 13 -6.24 1.27 15.45
C TYR A 13 -7.56 1.80 14.90
N LEU A 14 -7.67 1.98 13.57
CA LEU A 14 -8.89 2.43 12.92
C LEU A 14 -9.75 1.26 12.43
N GLY A 15 -9.51 0.03 12.93
CA GLY A 15 -10.24 -1.16 12.53
C GLY A 15 -10.06 -1.51 11.05
N GLY A 16 -8.89 -1.20 10.48
CA GLY A 16 -8.59 -1.42 9.07
C GLY A 16 -8.95 -0.26 8.14
N ALA A 17 -9.53 0.84 8.64
CA ALA A 17 -9.72 2.04 7.84
C ALA A 17 -8.34 2.69 7.49
N PRO A 18 -8.19 3.36 6.33
CA PRO A 18 -9.24 3.65 5.34
C PRO A 18 -9.67 2.48 4.43
N GLY A 19 -8.87 1.42 4.30
CA GLY A 19 -9.21 0.24 3.51
C GLY A 19 -9.57 0.58 2.06
N ILE A 20 -10.70 0.07 1.54
CA ILE A 20 -11.19 0.36 0.18
C ILE A 20 -11.51 1.85 -0.08
N TYR A 21 -11.57 2.67 0.97
CA TYR A 21 -11.80 4.12 0.86
C TYR A 21 -10.50 4.91 0.80
N THR A 22 -9.32 4.25 0.77
CA THR A 22 -7.98 4.87 0.78
C THR A 22 -7.88 6.12 -0.09
N ALA A 23 -8.28 6.04 -1.36
CA ALA A 23 -8.16 7.16 -2.30
C ALA A 23 -9.03 8.38 -1.96
N ARG A 24 -10.16 8.15 -1.30
CA ARG A 24 -11.24 9.13 -1.04
C ARG A 24 -11.52 9.35 0.45
N PHE A 25 -10.64 8.87 1.33
CA PHE A 25 -10.88 8.90 2.77
C PHE A 25 -11.02 10.32 3.32
N ALA A 26 -10.27 11.28 2.75
CA ALA A 26 -10.40 12.70 3.08
C ALA A 26 -11.39 13.47 2.19
N GLY A 27 -12.16 12.78 1.35
CA GLY A 27 -13.02 13.37 0.31
C GLY A 27 -12.40 13.23 -1.09
N GLU A 28 -13.23 13.36 -2.14
CA GLU A 28 -12.80 13.14 -3.54
C GLU A 28 -11.78 14.17 -4.04
N ASN A 29 -11.89 15.42 -3.56
CA ASN A 29 -11.06 16.54 -4.00
C ASN A 29 -9.96 16.91 -2.99
N ALA A 30 -9.71 16.08 -1.98
CA ALA A 30 -8.67 16.35 -1.00
C ALA A 30 -7.29 16.30 -1.64
N SER A 31 -6.48 17.30 -1.34
CA SER A 31 -5.04 17.33 -1.64
C SER A 31 -4.31 16.21 -0.90
N GLN A 32 -3.08 15.93 -1.33
CA GLN A 32 -2.24 14.92 -0.68
C GLN A 32 -1.93 15.26 0.78
N GLU A 33 -1.75 16.55 1.05
CA GLU A 33 -1.48 17.07 2.38
C GLU A 33 -2.70 16.89 3.30
N GLU A 34 -3.91 17.19 2.82
CA GLU A 34 -5.16 16.96 3.57
C GLU A 34 -5.38 15.48 3.87
N LYS A 35 -5.10 14.60 2.89
CA LYS A 35 -5.18 13.14 3.07
C LYS A 35 -4.27 12.67 4.20
N ASN A 36 -2.99 13.06 4.16
CA ASN A 36 -2.00 12.65 5.16
C ASN A 36 -2.32 13.25 6.53
N SER A 37 -2.67 14.54 6.59
CA SER A 37 -3.00 15.26 7.82
C SER A 37 -4.22 14.66 8.51
N LYS A 38 -5.25 14.24 7.75
CA LYS A 38 -6.43 13.57 8.31
C LYS A 38 -6.04 12.32 9.10
N ILE A 39 -5.20 11.46 8.53
CA ILE A 39 -4.77 10.22 9.20
C ILE A 39 -3.88 10.52 10.41
N ILE A 40 -2.92 11.45 10.27
CA ILE A 40 -2.06 11.87 11.40
C ILE A 40 -2.92 12.36 12.57
N ASN A 41 -3.91 13.20 12.29
CA ASN A 41 -4.80 13.78 13.31
C ASN A 41 -5.69 12.73 13.99
N LEU A 42 -6.20 11.75 13.24
CA LEU A 42 -6.98 10.64 13.80
C LEU A 42 -6.19 9.76 14.77
N LEU A 43 -4.86 9.75 14.63
CA LEU A 43 -3.95 9.02 15.50
C LEU A 43 -3.21 9.94 16.48
N SER A 44 -3.63 11.20 16.66
CA SER A 44 -2.98 12.10 17.60
C SER A 44 -3.06 11.55 19.03
N GLY A 45 -1.92 11.50 19.72
CA GLY A 45 -1.80 10.94 21.07
C GLY A 45 -1.78 9.41 21.16
N ILE A 46 -1.83 8.69 20.03
CA ILE A 46 -1.73 7.23 20.00
C ILE A 46 -0.27 6.79 19.95
N GLU A 47 0.11 5.90 20.87
CA GLU A 47 1.48 5.38 20.97
C GLU A 47 1.86 4.49 19.79
N LYS A 48 3.15 4.44 19.47
CA LYS A 48 3.69 3.69 18.31
C LYS A 48 3.21 2.23 18.19
N PRO A 49 3.09 1.42 19.27
CA PRO A 49 2.62 0.04 19.16
C PRO A 49 1.21 -0.08 18.56
N ASP A 50 0.38 0.94 18.76
CA ASP A 50 -1.00 0.97 18.27
C ASP A 50 -1.11 1.68 16.91
N ARG A 51 -0.02 2.13 16.31
CA ARG A 51 -0.02 2.82 14.99
C ARG A 51 0.30 1.90 13.83
N THR A 52 0.24 0.59 14.03
CA THR A 52 0.54 -0.40 12.99
C THR A 52 -0.42 -0.27 11.81
N ALA A 53 0.13 -0.41 10.62
CA ALA A 53 -0.60 -0.29 9.38
C ALA A 53 0.01 -1.18 8.31
N ARG A 54 -0.76 -1.45 7.26
CA ARG A 54 -0.25 -2.11 6.07
C ARG A 54 -0.81 -1.48 4.81
N PHE A 55 0.03 -1.40 3.79
CA PHE A 55 -0.48 -1.30 2.44
C PHE A 55 -0.78 -2.70 1.90
N VAL A 56 -1.89 -2.84 1.20
CA VAL A 56 -2.35 -4.08 0.56
C VAL A 56 -2.61 -3.81 -0.91
N CYS A 57 -2.24 -4.74 -1.78
CA CYS A 57 -2.60 -4.79 -3.19
C CYS A 57 -3.18 -6.17 -3.48
N ALA A 58 -4.38 -6.20 -4.06
CA ALA A 58 -4.95 -7.39 -4.66
C ALA A 58 -4.89 -7.23 -6.18
N ILE A 59 -4.43 -8.26 -6.90
CA ILE A 59 -4.42 -8.29 -8.35
C ILE A 59 -5.30 -9.46 -8.81
N ALA A 60 -6.30 -9.16 -9.62
CA ALA A 60 -7.16 -10.13 -10.26
C ALA A 60 -6.69 -10.40 -11.70
N PHE A 61 -6.61 -11.68 -12.07
CA PHE A 61 -6.38 -12.12 -13.44
C PHE A 61 -7.60 -12.86 -13.97
N VAL A 62 -8.04 -12.49 -15.18
CA VAL A 62 -9.14 -13.16 -15.89
C VAL A 62 -8.74 -13.45 -17.33
N SER A 63 -8.85 -14.72 -17.72
CA SER A 63 -8.76 -15.18 -19.11
C SER A 63 -9.96 -16.05 -19.45
N LYS A 64 -9.98 -16.63 -20.66
CA LYS A 64 -11.02 -17.62 -21.03
C LYS A 64 -10.93 -18.90 -20.20
N GLU A 65 -9.77 -19.19 -19.61
CA GLU A 65 -9.46 -20.49 -19.00
C GLU A 65 -9.25 -20.40 -17.49
N LYS A 66 -8.86 -19.23 -16.98
CA LYS A 66 -8.46 -19.04 -15.58
C LYS A 66 -9.02 -17.73 -15.03
N CYS A 67 -9.40 -17.79 -13.76
CA CYS A 67 -9.77 -16.63 -12.95
C CYS A 67 -9.19 -16.86 -11.55
N PHE A 68 -8.32 -15.96 -11.11
CA PHE A 68 -7.71 -16.03 -9.78
C PHE A 68 -7.23 -14.66 -9.32
N THR A 69 -6.96 -14.56 -8.02
CA THR A 69 -6.41 -13.35 -7.40
C THR A 69 -5.13 -13.68 -6.64
N VAL A 70 -4.24 -12.70 -6.56
CA VAL A 70 -3.08 -12.74 -5.67
C VAL A 70 -3.01 -11.46 -4.86
N ASN A 71 -2.50 -11.57 -3.63
CA ASN A 71 -2.38 -10.43 -2.73
C ASN A 71 -0.93 -10.21 -2.32
N GLY A 72 -0.51 -8.95 -2.26
CA GLY A 72 0.75 -8.51 -1.67
C GLY A 72 0.49 -7.45 -0.61
N SER A 73 1.28 -7.47 0.46
CA SER A 73 1.21 -6.46 1.52
C SER A 73 2.60 -6.03 1.94
N VAL A 74 2.70 -4.83 2.50
CA VAL A 74 3.87 -4.36 3.24
C VAL A 74 3.37 -3.75 4.54
N ASP A 75 3.90 -4.25 5.65
CA ASP A 75 3.57 -3.75 6.99
C ASP A 75 4.50 -2.60 7.38
N GLY A 76 3.98 -1.69 8.20
CA GLY A 76 4.66 -0.49 8.63
C GLY A 76 3.92 0.17 9.79
N ILE A 77 4.26 1.43 10.04
CA ILE A 77 3.71 2.22 11.14
C ILE A 77 3.32 3.58 10.57
N ILE A 78 2.18 4.14 11.00
CA ILE A 78 1.84 5.52 10.65
C ILE A 78 2.73 6.48 11.45
N SER A 79 3.47 7.35 10.77
CA SER A 79 4.29 8.37 11.43
C SER A 79 3.44 9.48 12.05
N GLU A 80 4.04 10.28 12.92
CA GLU A 80 3.39 11.48 13.51
C GLU A 80 3.49 12.71 12.61
N LYS A 81 4.34 12.66 11.59
CA LYS A 81 4.56 13.73 10.62
C LYS A 81 4.86 13.17 9.24
N SER A 82 4.53 13.94 8.21
CA SER A 82 4.86 13.62 6.83
C SER A 82 6.35 13.89 6.55
N GLU A 83 7.06 12.92 5.98
CA GLU A 83 8.47 13.05 5.60
C GLU A 83 8.74 12.40 4.23
N GLY A 84 9.63 13.01 3.44
CA GLY A 84 9.97 12.54 2.09
C GLY A 84 9.10 13.14 0.99
N SER A 85 9.56 13.00 -0.25
CA SER A 85 8.95 13.60 -1.44
C SER A 85 8.81 12.64 -2.61
N PHE A 86 9.32 11.41 -2.49
CA PHE A 86 9.14 10.37 -3.51
C PHE A 86 7.79 9.66 -3.33
N GLY A 87 7.34 8.98 -4.37
CA GLY A 87 6.10 8.21 -4.32
C GLY A 87 4.85 9.09 -4.32
N PHE A 88 3.78 8.59 -3.71
CA PHE A 88 2.45 9.21 -3.76
C PHE A 88 1.56 8.71 -2.63
N GLY A 89 0.36 9.28 -2.49
CA GLY A 89 -0.59 8.82 -1.50
C GLY A 89 -0.03 8.98 -0.08
N TYR A 90 -0.24 7.95 0.73
CA TYR A 90 0.16 7.94 2.13
C TYR A 90 1.62 7.51 2.35
N ASP A 91 2.43 7.39 1.29
CA ASP A 91 3.86 7.08 1.40
C ASP A 91 4.63 8.01 2.37
N PRO A 92 4.35 9.33 2.44
CA PRO A 92 5.04 10.23 3.37
C PRO A 92 4.74 9.99 4.84
N ILE A 93 3.66 9.26 5.15
CA ILE A 93 3.27 8.94 6.53
C ILE A 93 3.41 7.46 6.86
N PHE A 94 3.86 6.64 5.90
CA PHE A 94 4.01 5.21 6.07
C PHE A 94 5.47 4.87 6.39
N TYR A 95 5.77 4.72 7.68
CA TYR A 95 7.10 4.43 8.19
C TYR A 95 7.43 2.94 8.13
N LEU A 96 8.63 2.62 7.66
CA LEU A 96 9.18 1.28 7.56
C LEU A 96 10.32 1.13 8.60
N PRO A 97 10.10 0.41 9.71
CA PRO A 97 11.10 0.23 10.75
C PRO A 97 12.42 -0.33 10.25
N GLU A 98 12.37 -1.29 9.32
CA GLU A 98 13.56 -1.93 8.71
C GLU A 98 14.47 -0.92 7.99
N TYR A 99 13.91 0.18 7.48
CA TYR A 99 14.65 1.21 6.74
C TYR A 99 14.92 2.47 7.55
N GLY A 100 14.32 2.59 8.73
CA GLY A 100 14.37 3.82 9.53
C GLY A 100 13.75 5.03 8.82
N LYS A 101 12.86 4.82 7.84
CA LYS A 101 12.40 5.83 6.88
C LYS A 101 10.93 5.66 6.52
N THR A 102 10.28 6.73 6.09
CA THR A 102 8.98 6.65 5.41
C THR A 102 9.16 6.08 4.00
N MET A 103 8.10 5.52 3.43
CA MET A 103 8.11 5.04 2.05
C MET A 103 8.48 6.16 1.07
N ALA A 104 8.08 7.42 1.33
CA ALA A 104 8.41 8.57 0.49
C ALA A 104 9.86 9.06 0.62
N GLN A 105 10.64 8.52 1.57
CA GLN A 105 12.08 8.76 1.68
C GLN A 105 12.91 7.67 0.96
N LEU A 106 12.27 6.61 0.47
CA LEU A 106 12.92 5.57 -0.33
C LEU A 106 12.92 5.94 -1.80
N GLN A 107 14.03 5.66 -2.48
CA GLN A 107 14.09 5.77 -3.93
C GLN A 107 13.18 4.73 -4.59
N GLU A 108 12.78 5.03 -5.83
CA GLU A 108 11.83 4.22 -6.57
C GLU A 108 12.32 2.78 -6.80
N ASP A 109 13.62 2.59 -6.99
CA ASP A 109 14.25 1.27 -7.19
C ASP A 109 14.12 0.35 -5.96
N ILE A 110 14.19 0.92 -4.75
CA ILE A 110 13.95 0.20 -3.50
C ILE A 110 12.45 -0.08 -3.35
N LYS A 111 11.60 0.95 -3.53
CA LYS A 111 10.14 0.82 -3.42
C LYS A 111 9.58 -0.26 -4.36
N ASN A 112 10.11 -0.34 -5.59
CA ASN A 112 9.72 -1.31 -6.61
C ASN A 112 10.13 -2.75 -6.27
N LYS A 113 10.93 -2.97 -5.23
CA LYS A 113 11.29 -4.31 -4.71
C LYS A 113 10.46 -4.71 -3.51
N ILE A 114 10.09 -3.76 -2.65
CA ILE A 114 9.52 -4.08 -1.33
C ILE A 114 8.03 -3.77 -1.17
N SER A 115 7.46 -2.95 -2.05
CA SER A 115 6.07 -2.52 -1.91
C SER A 115 5.06 -3.67 -2.02
N HIS A 116 3.88 -3.46 -1.43
CA HIS A 116 2.70 -4.32 -1.57
C HIS A 116 2.42 -4.69 -3.03
N ARG A 117 2.46 -3.72 -3.95
CA ARG A 117 2.27 -3.96 -5.39
C ARG A 117 3.39 -4.80 -6.00
N ALA A 118 4.66 -4.53 -5.67
CA ALA A 118 5.78 -5.34 -6.15
C ALA A 118 5.65 -6.81 -5.70
N ARG A 119 5.28 -7.02 -4.44
CA ARG A 119 5.02 -8.36 -3.87
C ARG A 119 3.84 -9.06 -4.55
N ALA A 120 2.75 -8.33 -4.82
CA ALA A 120 1.59 -8.86 -5.54
C ALA A 120 1.95 -9.25 -6.99
N LEU A 121 2.67 -8.39 -7.72
CA LEU A 121 3.14 -8.66 -9.08
C LEU A 121 4.11 -9.84 -9.15
N TYR A 122 4.99 -9.99 -8.16
CA TYR A 122 5.88 -11.15 -8.08
C TYR A 122 5.09 -12.46 -7.97
N LYS A 123 4.08 -12.51 -7.10
CA LYS A 123 3.18 -13.67 -6.98
C LYS A 123 2.38 -13.91 -8.25
N MET A 124 1.83 -12.86 -8.87
CA MET A 124 1.11 -12.95 -10.14
C MET A 124 1.99 -13.57 -11.23
N ARG A 125 3.26 -13.14 -11.31
CA ARG A 125 4.22 -13.70 -12.27
C ARG A 125 4.47 -15.19 -12.03
N GLN A 126 4.54 -15.65 -10.77
CA GLN A 126 4.71 -17.08 -10.46
C GLN A 126 3.50 -17.90 -10.91
N GLU A 127 2.28 -17.45 -10.62
CA GLU A 127 1.05 -18.11 -11.07
C GLU A 127 0.98 -18.18 -12.60
N LEU A 128 1.26 -17.06 -13.28
CA LEU A 128 1.20 -17.00 -14.74
C LEU A 128 2.30 -17.83 -15.41
N ALA A 129 3.50 -17.93 -14.84
CA ALA A 129 4.57 -18.78 -15.38
C ALA A 129 4.19 -20.28 -15.35
N GLY A 130 3.34 -20.69 -14.40
CA GLY A 130 2.79 -22.04 -14.36
C GLY A 130 1.69 -22.30 -15.40
N ILE A 131 1.11 -21.25 -15.98
CA ILE A 131 0.00 -21.33 -16.95
C ILE A 131 0.51 -21.09 -18.38
N TYR A 132 1.39 -20.12 -18.55
CA TYR A 132 1.95 -19.69 -19.82
C TYR A 132 3.46 -19.87 -19.76
N THR A 133 3.97 -20.85 -20.52
CA THR A 133 5.41 -21.01 -20.69
C THR A 133 5.96 -19.77 -21.38
N VAL A 134 6.81 -19.02 -20.69
CA VAL A 134 7.53 -17.90 -21.30
C VAL A 134 8.71 -18.51 -22.05
N ASN A 135 8.63 -18.55 -23.39
CA ASN A 135 9.77 -18.86 -24.24
C ASN A 135 10.81 -17.74 -24.17
#